data_AF-A0A1G1ZN73-F1
#
_entry.id   AF-A0A1G1ZN73-F1
#
_cell.length_a   1.000
_cell.length_b   1.000
_cell.length_c   1.000
_cell.angle_alpha   90.00
_cell.angle_beta   90.00
_cell.angle_gamma   90.00
#
_symmetry.space_group_name_H-M   'P 1'
#
loop_
_entity.id
_entity.type
_entity.pdbx_description
1 polymer ?
#
loop_
_entity_poly.entity_id
_entity_poly.type
_entity_poly.pdbx_seq_one_letter_code
_entity_poly.pdbx_strand_id
1 'polypeptide(L)'
;MESEEIRKKFLEFFRERGHVIVPSSSLMPDDPSVLLTTAGMQQFRRYFTGELDAQKDFGGKNTVSIQKCFRTSDIDEVGDKTHLTFFEMLGHFSFGGYFKKETIEWTYQLLTEAFGVQPERISATVFTGDEAVAFDKESFDAWSKFLSHSKIRKGQRKDNFWGPAGSEGPCGAANEVYVDDMEVATLVFMEFYCLPDKTLKPLPKKGVDVGWGFERIVKVTQGVENVFQTDIFELIIKKINEIAPHLKDREVRVFADHLRAAIFLTADGVRPSNKEAGYILRRLLRRTLAYQIKYDIHADLFSEALKFIKDKFGPFYLEVKKTQEIGEVFEGEKNKFQKAIAAGLFELKKRDKISAQDAFYLYETFGLPFELIKELAPPGAVKDLEYKDFEKEFKKHQEISRAGAEKKFGGHGLLFNTGELKAKDEEELKKVTRLHTATHLLQAALRKILGPEVKQMGSDITVERTRFDFTFSRKLTQEEIKKAENLVNEVIQKDLPVGFVEMPLEEAKKTGALHFFSASSSEGGSTSGGGGEKYPERVKVYYVGHSLKDAFSKEFCGGPHVGNTLVIGKFKIIKEEAVGAGARRIRAAVFP
;
A
#
# COMPACT_ATOMS: atom_id res chain seq x y z
N MET A 1 9.05 -2.01 -28.46
CA MET A 1 7.59 -1.77 -28.33
C MET A 1 7.41 -0.74 -27.24
N GLU A 2 6.60 0.29 -27.45
CA GLU A 2 6.37 1.34 -26.44
C GLU A 2 5.55 0.81 -25.25
N SER A 3 5.76 1.36 -24.06
CA SER A 3 5.08 0.92 -22.83
C SER A 3 3.54 0.98 -22.92
N GLU A 4 3.00 2.01 -23.58
CA GLU A 4 1.54 2.17 -23.80
C GLU A 4 0.96 1.06 -24.67
N GLU A 5 1.69 0.66 -25.72
CA GLU A 5 1.28 -0.44 -26.60
C GLU A 5 1.28 -1.78 -25.84
N ILE A 6 2.27 -2.01 -24.98
CA ILE A 6 2.36 -3.22 -24.14
C ILE A 6 1.16 -3.32 -23.19
N ARG A 7 0.80 -2.22 -22.49
CA ARG A 7 -0.38 -2.21 -21.59
C ARG A 7 -1.64 -2.58 -22.36
N LYS A 8 -1.85 -1.96 -23.54
CA LYS A 8 -3.01 -2.20 -24.38
C LYS A 8 -3.06 -3.65 -24.86
N LYS A 9 -1.97 -4.15 -25.45
CA LYS A 9 -1.87 -5.54 -25.93
C LYS A 9 -2.12 -6.55 -24.83
N PHE A 10 -1.57 -6.34 -23.63
CA PHE A 10 -1.81 -7.22 -22.49
C PHE A 10 -3.30 -7.29 -22.12
N LEU A 11 -3.94 -6.14 -21.95
CA LEU A 11 -5.36 -6.07 -21.58
C LEU A 11 -6.26 -6.67 -22.67
N GLU A 12 -5.99 -6.37 -23.94
CA GLU A 12 -6.75 -6.89 -25.07
C GLU A 12 -6.59 -8.41 -25.22
N PHE A 13 -5.37 -8.93 -25.09
CA PHE A 13 -5.06 -10.35 -25.17
C PHE A 13 -5.88 -11.20 -24.18
N PHE A 14 -6.05 -10.72 -22.95
CA PHE A 14 -6.86 -11.41 -21.94
C PHE A 14 -8.34 -11.10 -22.06
N ARG A 15 -8.74 -9.90 -22.49
CA ARG A 15 -10.14 -9.58 -22.78
C ARG A 15 -10.72 -10.51 -23.85
N GLU A 16 -9.95 -10.79 -24.91
CA GLU A 16 -10.34 -11.74 -25.97
C GLU A 16 -10.47 -13.18 -25.47
N ARG A 17 -9.86 -13.50 -24.32
CA ARG A 17 -9.93 -14.79 -23.63
C ARG A 17 -10.98 -14.80 -22.50
N GLY A 18 -11.84 -13.78 -22.45
CA GLY A 18 -12.97 -13.71 -21.52
C GLY A 18 -12.63 -13.15 -20.13
N HIS A 19 -11.48 -12.50 -19.95
CA HIS A 19 -11.15 -11.81 -18.71
C HIS A 19 -11.83 -10.45 -18.63
N VAL A 20 -12.36 -10.13 -17.46
CA VAL A 20 -12.91 -8.81 -17.15
C VAL A 20 -11.75 -7.87 -16.79
N ILE A 21 -11.65 -6.72 -17.46
CA ILE A 21 -10.64 -5.71 -17.14
C ILE A 21 -11.03 -5.00 -15.85
N VAL A 22 -10.17 -5.09 -14.83
CA VAL A 22 -10.35 -4.45 -13.53
C VAL A 22 -9.30 -3.34 -13.37
N PRO A 23 -9.68 -2.13 -12.94
CA PRO A 23 -8.74 -1.04 -12.74
C PRO A 23 -7.78 -1.35 -11.58
N SER A 24 -6.62 -0.68 -11.57
CA SER A 24 -5.70 -0.73 -10.43
C SER A 24 -6.39 -0.21 -9.17
N SER A 25 -6.26 -0.95 -8.08
CA SER A 25 -6.54 -0.46 -6.72
C SER A 25 -5.48 0.55 -6.26
N SER A 26 -5.75 1.22 -5.14
CA SER A 26 -4.83 2.15 -4.49
C SER A 26 -3.55 1.46 -4.03
N LEU A 27 -2.45 2.20 -3.95
CA LEU A 27 -1.24 1.80 -3.22
C LEU A 27 -1.46 1.67 -1.71
N MET A 28 -2.57 2.20 -1.18
CA MET A 28 -3.04 2.02 0.19
C MET A 28 -4.09 0.91 0.21
N PRO A 29 -3.72 -0.36 0.52
CA PRO A 29 -4.66 -1.46 0.50
C PRO A 29 -5.61 -1.39 1.70
N ASP A 30 -6.83 -1.90 1.53
CA ASP A 30 -7.79 -2.09 2.64
C ASP A 30 -7.39 -3.26 3.55
N ASP A 31 -6.48 -4.12 3.08
CA ASP A 31 -5.96 -5.25 3.84
C ASP A 31 -5.07 -4.76 5.01
N PRO A 32 -5.49 -4.96 6.27
CA PRO A 32 -4.75 -4.48 7.44
C PRO A 32 -3.48 -5.26 7.72
N SER A 33 -3.19 -6.33 6.96
CA SER A 33 -1.98 -7.17 7.07
C SER A 33 -0.79 -6.64 6.26
N VAL A 34 -1.01 -5.64 5.40
CA VAL A 34 0.04 -5.04 4.57
C VAL A 34 -0.01 -3.51 4.67
N LEU A 35 1.14 -2.88 4.47
CA LEU A 35 1.27 -1.42 4.57
C LEU A 35 0.96 -0.69 3.26
N LEU A 36 1.41 -1.27 2.15
CA LEU A 36 1.28 -0.76 0.80
C LEU A 36 0.96 -1.93 -0.12
N THR A 37 0.34 -1.64 -1.26
CA THR A 37 0.03 -2.65 -2.26
C THR A 37 1.33 -3.13 -2.91
N THR A 38 1.77 -4.35 -2.61
CA THR A 38 3.06 -4.91 -3.07
C THR A 38 2.94 -5.88 -4.24
N ALA A 39 1.72 -6.35 -4.52
CA ALA A 39 1.42 -7.32 -5.59
C ALA A 39 0.02 -7.11 -6.18
N GLY A 40 -0.14 -7.50 -7.45
CA GLY A 40 -1.40 -7.46 -8.19
C GLY A 40 -2.53 -8.24 -7.51
N MET A 41 -2.22 -9.39 -6.91
CA MET A 41 -3.23 -10.24 -6.30
C MET A 41 -3.94 -9.61 -5.10
N GLN A 42 -3.36 -8.61 -4.43
CA GLN A 42 -3.84 -8.14 -3.12
C GLN A 42 -5.28 -7.63 -3.19
N GLN A 43 -5.64 -6.95 -4.29
CA GLN A 43 -7.02 -6.51 -4.53
C GLN A 43 -8.01 -7.66 -4.77
N PHE A 44 -7.51 -8.88 -4.98
CA PHE A 44 -8.27 -10.08 -5.28
C PHE A 44 -8.23 -11.15 -4.17
N ARG A 45 -7.51 -10.90 -3.05
CA ARG A 45 -7.30 -11.88 -1.97
C ARG A 45 -8.60 -12.58 -1.53
N ARG A 46 -9.66 -11.79 -1.34
CA ARG A 46 -10.97 -12.24 -0.82
C ARG A 46 -11.77 -13.12 -1.81
N TYR A 47 -11.42 -13.07 -3.10
CA TYR A 47 -12.03 -13.94 -4.11
C TYR A 47 -11.40 -15.34 -4.12
N PHE A 48 -10.09 -15.44 -3.85
CA PHE A 48 -9.42 -16.73 -3.71
C PHE A 48 -9.89 -17.51 -2.48
N THR A 49 -10.24 -16.81 -1.39
CA THR A 49 -10.77 -17.42 -0.16
C THR A 49 -12.26 -17.77 -0.27
N GLY A 50 -12.96 -17.27 -1.29
CA GLY A 50 -14.40 -17.45 -1.47
C GLY A 50 -15.26 -16.54 -0.59
N GLU A 51 -14.68 -15.53 0.06
CA GLU A 51 -15.41 -14.52 0.83
C GLU A 51 -16.20 -13.58 -0.10
N LEU A 52 -15.63 -13.28 -1.26
CA LEU A 52 -16.28 -12.57 -2.37
C LEU A 52 -16.47 -13.50 -3.58
N ASP A 53 -17.42 -13.16 -4.46
CA ASP A 53 -17.75 -13.96 -5.63
C ASP A 53 -17.50 -13.18 -6.92
N ALA A 54 -16.47 -13.58 -7.66
CA ALA A 54 -16.06 -12.88 -8.88
C ALA A 54 -17.13 -12.91 -9.98
N GLN A 55 -17.92 -13.98 -10.07
CA GLN A 55 -18.99 -14.08 -11.05
C GLN A 55 -20.11 -13.07 -10.75
N LYS A 56 -20.41 -12.86 -9.47
CA LYS A 56 -21.37 -11.87 -9.01
C LYS A 56 -20.84 -10.43 -9.15
N ASP A 57 -19.59 -10.21 -8.74
CA ASP A 57 -19.05 -8.85 -8.59
C ASP A 57 -18.48 -8.28 -9.90
N PHE A 58 -17.94 -9.13 -10.78
CA PHE A 58 -17.34 -8.73 -12.07
C PHE A 58 -18.09 -9.25 -13.29
N GLY A 59 -19.05 -10.16 -13.13
CA GLY A 59 -19.72 -10.83 -14.25
C GLY A 59 -18.88 -11.94 -14.91
N GLY A 60 -17.77 -12.34 -14.29
CA GLY A 60 -16.91 -13.42 -14.80
C GLY A 60 -15.95 -13.98 -13.75
N LYS A 61 -15.46 -15.20 -13.96
CA LYS A 61 -14.52 -15.88 -13.05
C LYS A 61 -13.06 -15.47 -13.24
N ASN A 62 -12.79 -14.67 -14.26
CA ASN A 62 -11.44 -14.33 -14.71
C ASN A 62 -11.31 -12.81 -14.81
N THR A 63 -10.21 -12.27 -14.29
CA THR A 63 -9.96 -10.82 -14.32
C THR A 63 -8.55 -10.52 -14.81
N VAL A 64 -8.36 -9.35 -15.40
CA VAL A 64 -7.06 -8.84 -15.82
C VAL A 64 -6.91 -7.41 -15.32
N SER A 65 -5.73 -7.06 -14.80
CA SER A 65 -5.44 -5.72 -14.30
C SER A 65 -3.98 -5.35 -14.49
N ILE A 66 -3.69 -4.05 -14.51
CA ILE A 66 -2.33 -3.52 -14.38
C ILE A 66 -2.30 -2.78 -13.05
N GLN A 67 -1.72 -3.39 -12.03
CA GLN A 67 -1.74 -2.89 -10.67
C GLN A 67 -0.51 -2.05 -10.38
N LYS A 68 -0.73 -0.85 -9.83
CA LYS A 68 0.32 -0.07 -9.17
C LYS A 68 0.86 -0.84 -7.97
N CYS A 69 2.15 -1.10 -7.92
CA CYS A 69 2.80 -1.80 -6.82
C CYS A 69 3.92 -0.96 -6.21
N PHE A 70 4.16 -1.16 -4.91
CA PHE A 70 5.20 -0.46 -4.19
C PHE A 70 5.99 -1.43 -3.29
N ARG A 71 7.31 -1.50 -3.45
CA ARG A 71 8.21 -2.33 -2.64
C ARG A 71 9.16 -1.46 -1.84
N THR A 72 9.02 -1.51 -0.52
CA THR A 72 9.91 -0.80 0.41
C THR A 72 11.21 -1.55 0.68
N SER A 73 11.24 -2.85 0.41
CA SER A 73 12.43 -3.69 0.55
C SER A 73 13.53 -3.30 -0.41
N ASP A 74 13.16 -2.77 -1.57
CA ASP A 74 14.06 -2.59 -2.72
C ASP A 74 14.61 -1.15 -2.80
N ILE A 75 14.25 -0.28 -1.84
CA ILE A 75 14.60 1.16 -1.83
C ILE A 75 16.11 1.39 -1.89
N ASP A 76 16.90 0.49 -1.31
CA ASP A 76 18.34 0.68 -1.17
C ASP A 76 19.10 0.10 -2.38
N GLU A 77 18.52 -0.90 -3.04
CA GLU A 77 18.94 -1.51 -4.31
C GLU A 77 18.65 -0.62 -5.52
N VAL A 78 17.65 0.27 -5.43
CA VAL A 78 17.32 1.24 -6.48
C VAL A 78 18.55 2.05 -6.89
N GLY A 79 18.69 2.21 -8.20
CA GLY A 79 19.88 2.76 -8.85
C GLY A 79 20.72 1.70 -9.55
N ASP A 80 20.40 0.42 -9.39
CA ASP A 80 20.88 -0.63 -10.28
C ASP A 80 20.11 -0.67 -11.61
N LYS A 81 20.19 -1.79 -12.35
CA LYS A 81 19.61 -1.91 -13.69
C LYS A 81 18.13 -2.32 -13.71
N THR A 82 17.55 -2.77 -12.60
CA THR A 82 16.27 -3.49 -12.60
C THR A 82 15.34 -3.22 -11.42
N HIS A 83 15.85 -2.77 -10.27
CA HIS A 83 15.05 -2.54 -9.07
C HIS A 83 14.39 -1.17 -9.07
N LEU A 84 13.13 -1.16 -8.61
CA LEU A 84 12.25 -0.01 -8.58
C LEU A 84 11.48 -0.01 -7.27
N THR A 85 11.21 1.17 -6.70
CA THR A 85 10.37 1.29 -5.50
C THR A 85 8.90 1.23 -5.85
N PHE A 86 8.50 1.94 -6.91
CA PHE A 86 7.19 1.86 -7.53
C PHE A 86 7.34 1.15 -8.87
N PHE A 87 6.41 0.26 -9.22
CA PHE A 87 6.37 -0.38 -10.53
C PHE A 87 4.94 -0.82 -10.86
N GLU A 88 4.69 -1.15 -12.11
CA GLU A 88 3.41 -1.74 -12.51
C GLU A 88 3.54 -3.26 -12.63
N MET A 89 2.56 -3.95 -12.06
CA MET A 89 2.43 -5.40 -12.20
C MET A 89 1.24 -5.70 -13.10
N LEU A 90 1.51 -6.20 -14.31
CA LEU A 90 0.44 -6.72 -15.15
C LEU A 90 0.04 -8.08 -14.60
N GLY A 91 -1.24 -8.32 -14.43
CA GLY A 91 -1.71 -9.57 -13.87
C GLY A 91 -3.01 -10.05 -14.46
N HIS A 92 -3.15 -11.37 -14.48
CA HIS A 92 -4.38 -12.04 -14.84
C HIS A 92 -4.69 -13.09 -13.78
N PHE A 93 -5.95 -13.16 -13.39
CA PHE A 93 -6.39 -13.90 -12.22
C PHE A 93 -7.56 -14.80 -12.58
N SER A 94 -7.55 -16.01 -12.04
CA SER A 94 -8.62 -17.01 -12.16
C SER A 94 -9.15 -17.35 -10.78
N PHE A 95 -10.47 -17.30 -10.62
CA PHE A 95 -11.17 -17.74 -9.41
C PHE A 95 -11.94 -19.04 -9.69
N GLY A 96 -11.25 -19.99 -10.33
CA GLY A 96 -11.82 -21.28 -10.77
C GLY A 96 -12.38 -21.27 -12.20
N GLY A 97 -11.86 -20.39 -13.08
CA GLY A 97 -12.20 -20.40 -14.51
C GLY A 97 -11.22 -21.21 -15.37
N TYR A 98 -9.93 -21.16 -15.04
CA TYR A 98 -8.83 -21.92 -15.67
C TYR A 98 -7.70 -22.14 -14.66
N PHE A 99 -6.69 -22.95 -15.02
CA PHE A 99 -5.58 -23.30 -14.12
C PHE A 99 -4.23 -23.36 -14.86
N LYS A 100 -3.37 -24.35 -14.58
CA LYS A 100 -1.95 -24.38 -15.01
C LYS A 100 -1.78 -24.41 -16.52
N LYS A 101 -2.49 -25.31 -17.21
CA LYS A 101 -2.29 -25.53 -18.66
C LYS A 101 -2.56 -24.26 -19.48
N GLU A 102 -3.73 -23.65 -19.30
CA GLU A 102 -4.11 -22.43 -20.03
C GLU A 102 -3.19 -21.27 -19.65
N THR A 103 -2.85 -21.14 -18.37
CA THR A 103 -1.93 -20.11 -17.87
C THR A 103 -0.58 -20.17 -18.58
N ILE A 104 0.02 -21.36 -18.66
CA ILE A 104 1.34 -21.56 -19.28
C ILE A 104 1.29 -21.34 -20.80
N GLU A 105 0.26 -21.86 -21.47
CA GLU A 105 0.04 -21.65 -22.91
C GLU A 105 -0.11 -20.17 -23.25
N TRP A 106 -0.93 -19.44 -22.49
CA TRP A 106 -1.13 -18.01 -22.68
C TRP A 106 0.12 -17.19 -22.35
N THR A 107 0.88 -17.56 -21.33
CA THR A 107 2.17 -16.93 -21.02
C THR A 107 3.15 -17.09 -22.19
N TYR A 108 3.23 -18.28 -22.78
CA TYR A 108 4.10 -18.51 -23.94
C TYR A 108 3.64 -17.70 -25.16
N GLN A 109 2.34 -17.77 -25.52
CA GLN A 109 1.75 -17.00 -26.62
C GLN A 109 1.93 -15.49 -26.44
N LEU A 110 1.72 -14.97 -25.24
CA LEU A 110 1.90 -13.56 -24.95
C LEU A 110 3.36 -13.12 -25.19
N LEU A 111 4.33 -13.92 -24.74
CA LEU A 111 5.75 -13.64 -24.97
C LEU A 111 6.11 -13.68 -26.46
N THR A 112 5.74 -14.75 -27.17
CA THR A 112 6.21 -14.99 -28.54
C THR A 112 5.40 -14.23 -29.59
N GLU A 113 4.08 -14.20 -29.45
CA GLU A 113 3.17 -13.62 -30.45
C GLU A 113 2.87 -12.16 -30.16
N ALA A 114 2.49 -11.82 -28.91
CA ALA A 114 2.10 -10.44 -28.58
C ALA A 114 3.30 -9.52 -28.37
N PHE A 115 4.35 -10.00 -27.69
CA PHE A 115 5.55 -9.22 -27.36
C PHE A 115 6.75 -9.49 -28.29
N GLY A 116 6.68 -10.49 -29.17
CA GLY A 116 7.73 -10.75 -30.17
C GLY A 116 9.04 -11.27 -29.58
N VAL A 117 9.00 -11.91 -28.41
CA VAL A 117 10.18 -12.52 -27.78
C VAL A 117 10.50 -13.84 -28.47
N GLN A 118 11.74 -13.98 -28.94
CA GLN A 118 12.19 -15.21 -29.59
C GLN A 118 12.18 -16.40 -28.61
N PRO A 119 11.65 -17.58 -28.99
CA PRO A 119 11.56 -18.76 -28.12
C PRO A 119 12.90 -19.19 -27.48
N GLU A 120 14.02 -18.96 -28.16
CA GLU A 120 15.36 -19.30 -27.72
C GLU A 120 15.81 -18.49 -26.50
N ARG A 121 15.15 -17.36 -26.22
CA ARG A 121 15.44 -16.50 -25.06
C ARG A 121 14.63 -16.87 -23.82
N ILE A 122 13.60 -17.71 -23.97
CA ILE A 122 12.65 -18.05 -22.92
C ILE A 122 13.13 -19.27 -22.14
N SER A 123 13.06 -19.21 -20.80
CA SER A 123 13.19 -20.36 -19.91
C SER A 123 12.21 -20.24 -18.74
N ALA A 124 11.92 -21.35 -18.06
CA ALA A 124 11.01 -21.37 -16.92
C ALA A 124 11.57 -22.22 -15.78
N THR A 125 11.17 -21.91 -14.56
CA THR A 125 11.32 -22.78 -13.39
C THR A 125 9.96 -23.36 -13.01
N VAL A 126 9.96 -24.59 -12.50
CA VAL A 126 8.77 -25.24 -11.91
C VAL A 126 9.11 -25.76 -10.51
N PHE A 127 8.11 -25.82 -9.64
CA PHE A 127 8.32 -26.27 -8.27
C PHE A 127 8.73 -27.74 -8.20
N THR A 128 9.89 -28.02 -7.59
CA THR A 128 10.44 -29.37 -7.49
C THR A 128 9.66 -30.29 -6.53
N GLY A 129 8.80 -29.73 -5.68
CA GLY A 129 8.16 -30.44 -4.58
C GLY A 129 8.97 -30.40 -3.27
N ASP A 130 8.30 -30.69 -2.16
CA ASP A 130 8.87 -30.90 -0.83
C ASP A 130 8.02 -31.94 -0.06
N GLU A 131 8.24 -32.06 1.26
CA GLU A 131 7.49 -33.00 2.11
C GLU A 131 5.98 -32.71 2.17
N ALA A 132 5.57 -31.46 1.98
CA ALA A 132 4.17 -31.02 2.10
C ALA A 132 3.44 -30.95 0.76
N VAL A 133 4.15 -30.62 -0.33
CA VAL A 133 3.58 -30.38 -1.64
C VAL A 133 4.38 -31.12 -2.69
N ALA A 134 3.71 -31.96 -3.49
CA ALA A 134 4.36 -32.77 -4.51
C ALA A 134 4.99 -31.92 -5.64
N PHE A 135 5.87 -32.54 -6.41
CA PHE A 135 6.44 -31.97 -7.64
C PHE A 135 5.33 -31.46 -8.58
N ASP A 136 5.50 -30.25 -9.13
CA ASP A 136 4.53 -29.65 -10.05
C ASP A 136 4.65 -30.24 -11.47
N LYS A 137 4.28 -31.53 -11.60
CA LYS A 137 4.33 -32.28 -12.85
C LYS A 137 3.42 -31.67 -13.92
N GLU A 138 2.27 -31.15 -13.54
CA GLU A 138 1.31 -30.53 -14.48
C GLU A 138 1.93 -29.32 -15.18
N SER A 139 2.60 -28.44 -14.42
CA SER A 139 3.34 -27.31 -15.01
C SER A 139 4.50 -27.76 -15.88
N PHE A 140 5.28 -28.76 -15.43
CA PHE A 140 6.40 -29.30 -16.20
C PHE A 140 5.94 -29.83 -17.56
N ASP A 141 4.91 -30.68 -17.58
CA ASP A 141 4.37 -31.27 -18.80
C ASP A 141 3.75 -30.21 -19.73
N ALA A 142 3.15 -29.16 -19.18
CA ALA A 142 2.61 -28.04 -19.96
C ALA A 142 3.73 -27.23 -20.62
N TRP A 143 4.80 -26.89 -19.90
CA TRP A 143 5.97 -26.19 -20.45
C TRP A 143 6.71 -27.02 -21.51
N SER A 144 6.81 -28.34 -21.33
CA SER A 144 7.50 -29.24 -22.27
C SER A 144 6.89 -29.26 -23.68
N LYS A 145 5.69 -28.71 -23.88
CA LYS A 145 5.08 -28.52 -25.21
C LYS A 145 5.69 -27.35 -25.98
N PHE A 146 6.27 -26.38 -25.28
CA PHE A 146 6.75 -25.12 -25.84
C PHE A 146 8.26 -24.91 -25.66
N LEU A 147 8.84 -25.53 -24.63
CA LEU A 147 10.25 -25.41 -24.27
C LEU A 147 10.93 -26.77 -24.22
N SER A 148 12.20 -26.83 -24.59
CA SER A 148 13.02 -28.02 -24.36
C SER A 148 13.20 -28.25 -22.86
N HIS A 149 13.38 -29.51 -22.44
CA HIS A 149 13.59 -29.84 -21.02
C HIS A 149 14.80 -29.11 -20.40
N SER A 150 15.84 -28.81 -21.18
CA SER A 150 16.99 -28.02 -20.72
C SER A 150 16.66 -26.58 -20.33
N LYS A 151 15.52 -26.04 -20.80
CA LYS A 151 15.01 -24.71 -20.50
C LYS A 151 13.96 -24.71 -19.38
N ILE A 152 13.64 -25.88 -18.82
CA ILE A 152 12.69 -26.04 -17.72
C ILE A 152 13.48 -26.51 -16.49
N ARG A 153 13.83 -25.56 -15.61
CA ARG A 153 14.57 -25.85 -14.38
C ARG A 153 13.60 -26.25 -13.26
N LYS A 154 14.06 -27.07 -12.33
CA LYS A 154 13.30 -27.40 -11.11
C LYS A 154 13.85 -26.53 -9.98
N GLY A 155 13.01 -25.72 -9.36
CA GLY A 155 13.41 -24.86 -8.25
C GLY A 155 12.78 -25.26 -6.92
N GLN A 156 13.42 -24.78 -5.85
CA GLN A 156 13.10 -25.13 -4.47
C GLN A 156 11.95 -24.27 -3.95
N ARG A 157 11.40 -24.61 -2.77
CA ARG A 157 10.27 -23.89 -2.15
C ARG A 157 10.48 -22.38 -2.07
N LYS A 158 11.70 -21.95 -1.72
CA LYS A 158 12.03 -20.52 -1.58
C LYS A 158 11.85 -19.71 -2.87
N ASP A 159 11.93 -20.35 -4.03
CA ASP A 159 11.87 -19.70 -5.34
C ASP A 159 10.52 -20.02 -6.05
N ASN A 160 10.05 -21.27 -5.93
CA ASN A 160 8.90 -21.78 -6.68
C ASN A 160 7.69 -22.15 -5.82
N PHE A 161 7.57 -21.61 -4.62
CA PHE A 161 6.34 -21.70 -3.82
C PHE A 161 6.03 -20.32 -3.24
N TRP A 162 4.89 -19.76 -3.61
CA TRP A 162 4.52 -18.41 -3.22
C TRP A 162 3.46 -18.41 -2.13
N GLY A 163 3.65 -17.54 -1.14
CA GLY A 163 2.67 -17.19 -0.13
C GLY A 163 2.86 -17.86 1.24
N PRO A 164 2.00 -17.48 2.20
CA PRO A 164 0.95 -16.47 2.06
C PRO A 164 1.51 -15.05 2.06
N ALA A 165 0.76 -14.10 1.47
CA ALA A 165 1.00 -12.68 1.75
C ALA A 165 0.62 -12.39 3.21
N GLY A 166 1.60 -12.05 4.04
CA GLY A 166 1.41 -11.86 5.49
C GLY A 166 1.62 -13.16 6.27
N SER A 167 0.97 -13.30 7.44
CA SER A 167 1.10 -14.51 8.27
C SER A 167 0.27 -15.69 7.78
N GLU A 168 -0.83 -15.43 7.07
CA GLU A 168 -1.75 -16.44 6.56
C GLU A 168 -2.47 -15.97 5.29
N GLY A 169 -2.94 -16.90 4.46
CA GLY A 169 -3.63 -16.57 3.22
C GLY A 169 -3.48 -17.61 2.11
N PRO A 170 -4.06 -17.33 0.93
CA PRO A 170 -3.86 -18.14 -0.28
C PRO A 170 -2.38 -18.27 -0.65
N CYS A 171 -1.98 -19.46 -1.10
CA CYS A 171 -0.63 -19.81 -1.50
C CYS A 171 -0.62 -21.03 -2.43
N GLY A 172 0.53 -21.30 -3.05
CA GLY A 172 0.74 -22.53 -3.80
C GLY A 172 2.03 -22.55 -4.61
N ALA A 173 2.16 -23.61 -5.41
CA ALA A 173 3.30 -23.78 -6.31
C ALA A 173 3.34 -22.63 -7.32
N ALA A 174 4.53 -22.20 -7.70
CA ALA A 174 4.75 -21.12 -8.63
C ALA A 174 5.75 -21.52 -9.72
N ASN A 175 5.54 -21.02 -10.93
CA ASN A 175 6.54 -21.01 -11.98
C ASN A 175 7.12 -19.60 -12.10
N GLU A 176 8.43 -19.48 -12.31
CA GLU A 176 9.03 -18.20 -12.70
C GLU A 176 9.49 -18.31 -14.15
N VAL A 177 9.20 -17.28 -14.94
CA VAL A 177 9.51 -17.23 -16.37
C VAL A 177 10.56 -16.17 -16.62
N TYR A 178 11.57 -16.56 -17.39
CA TYR A 178 12.78 -15.79 -17.61
C TYR A 178 12.94 -15.49 -19.10
N VAL A 179 13.41 -14.28 -19.39
CA VAL A 179 13.94 -13.89 -20.71
C VAL A 179 15.36 -13.39 -20.51
N ASP A 180 16.34 -14.05 -21.14
CA ASP A 180 17.78 -13.78 -20.96
C ASP A 180 18.19 -13.71 -19.48
N ASP A 181 17.80 -14.72 -18.70
CA ASP A 181 18.04 -14.85 -17.25
C ASP A 181 17.42 -13.76 -16.35
N MET A 182 16.64 -12.85 -16.91
CA MET A 182 15.83 -11.90 -16.13
C MET A 182 14.41 -12.45 -15.97
N GLU A 183 13.97 -12.62 -14.73
CA GLU A 183 12.58 -12.98 -14.42
C GLU A 183 11.63 -11.89 -14.91
N VAL A 184 10.67 -12.24 -15.77
CA VAL A 184 9.68 -11.33 -16.33
C VAL A 184 8.26 -11.60 -15.81
N ALA A 185 7.99 -12.82 -15.34
CA ALA A 185 6.69 -13.19 -14.80
C ALA A 185 6.78 -14.29 -13.75
N THR A 186 5.91 -14.22 -12.75
CA THR A 186 5.66 -15.28 -11.77
C THR A 186 4.23 -15.78 -11.96
N LEU A 187 4.04 -17.09 -12.08
CA LEU A 187 2.75 -17.75 -12.26
C LEU A 187 2.46 -18.59 -11.01
N VAL A 188 1.63 -18.06 -10.11
CA VAL A 188 1.27 -18.71 -8.85
C VAL A 188 -0.05 -19.45 -9.01
N PHE A 189 -0.03 -20.72 -8.63
CA PHE A 189 -1.20 -21.60 -8.68
C PHE A 189 -1.76 -21.77 -7.27
N MET A 190 -2.78 -20.98 -6.96
CA MET A 190 -3.41 -20.93 -5.66
C MET A 190 -4.20 -22.23 -5.42
N GLU A 191 -3.64 -23.12 -4.61
CA GLU A 191 -4.23 -24.42 -4.27
C GLU A 191 -4.53 -24.55 -2.77
N PHE A 192 -3.83 -23.77 -1.94
CA PHE A 192 -3.88 -23.89 -0.49
C PHE A 192 -4.10 -22.55 0.19
N TYR A 193 -4.75 -22.58 1.35
CA TYR A 193 -4.69 -21.55 2.37
C TYR A 193 -3.63 -21.95 3.39
N CYS A 194 -2.56 -21.17 3.50
CA CYS A 194 -1.53 -21.35 4.51
C CYS A 194 -1.96 -20.67 5.81
N LEU A 195 -2.01 -21.44 6.89
CA LEU A 195 -2.30 -20.97 8.22
C LEU A 195 -1.05 -20.38 8.90
N PRO A 196 -1.20 -19.66 10.03
CA PRO A 196 -0.06 -19.05 10.71
C PRO A 196 1.01 -20.04 11.19
N ASP A 197 0.63 -21.28 11.48
CA ASP A 197 1.52 -22.40 11.86
C ASP A 197 2.18 -23.09 10.64
N LYS A 198 1.98 -22.54 9.44
CA LYS A 198 2.42 -23.07 8.14
C LYS A 198 1.72 -24.34 7.67
N THR A 199 0.65 -24.74 8.36
CA THR A 199 -0.23 -25.81 7.88
C THR A 199 -0.95 -25.36 6.60
N LEU A 200 -0.98 -26.22 5.59
CA LEU A 200 -1.66 -25.97 4.33
C LEU A 200 -3.04 -26.64 4.33
N LYS A 201 -4.10 -25.86 4.10
CA LYS A 201 -5.46 -26.36 3.89
C LYS A 201 -5.87 -26.16 2.42
N PRO A 202 -6.55 -27.11 1.76
CA PRO A 202 -7.02 -26.89 0.40
C PRO A 202 -7.96 -25.68 0.30
N LEU A 203 -7.82 -24.86 -0.75
CA LEU A 203 -8.78 -23.80 -1.04
C LEU A 203 -10.10 -24.40 -1.58
N PRO A 204 -11.25 -23.73 -1.36
CA PRO A 204 -12.54 -24.18 -1.90
C PRO A 204 -12.55 -24.31 -3.43
N LYS A 205 -11.76 -23.46 -4.10
CA LYS A 205 -11.54 -23.46 -5.54
C LYS A 205 -10.06 -23.21 -5.81
N LYS A 206 -9.51 -23.90 -6.81
CA LYS A 206 -8.18 -23.57 -7.33
C LYS A 206 -8.23 -22.24 -8.06
N GLY A 207 -7.17 -21.46 -7.94
CA GLY A 207 -7.05 -20.16 -8.58
C GLY A 207 -5.70 -19.95 -9.26
N VAL A 208 -5.64 -18.91 -10.07
CA VAL A 208 -4.41 -18.46 -10.72
C VAL A 208 -4.16 -17.02 -10.32
N ASP A 209 -2.92 -16.73 -9.93
CA ASP A 209 -2.38 -15.40 -9.72
C ASP A 209 -1.12 -15.28 -10.56
N VAL A 210 -1.16 -14.47 -11.61
CA VAL A 210 0.03 -14.18 -12.42
C VAL A 210 0.41 -12.73 -12.26
N GLY A 211 1.69 -12.48 -12.02
CA GLY A 211 2.29 -11.15 -11.96
C GLY A 211 3.45 -11.02 -12.94
N TRP A 212 3.36 -10.04 -13.84
CA TRP A 212 4.41 -9.68 -14.80
C TRP A 212 5.06 -8.37 -14.37
N GLY A 213 6.39 -8.31 -14.40
CA GLY A 213 7.12 -7.06 -14.19
C GLY A 213 7.03 -6.19 -15.43
N PHE A 214 6.19 -5.14 -15.42
CA PHE A 214 5.94 -4.32 -16.60
C PHE A 214 7.20 -3.68 -17.15
N GLU A 215 7.94 -2.98 -16.30
CA GLU A 215 9.19 -2.31 -16.69
C GLU A 215 10.23 -3.30 -17.22
N ARG A 216 10.22 -4.55 -16.72
CA ARG A 216 11.11 -5.61 -17.22
C ARG A 216 10.71 -6.08 -18.62
N ILE A 217 9.41 -6.24 -18.89
CA ILE A 217 8.92 -6.57 -20.25
C ILE A 217 9.17 -5.41 -21.22
N VAL A 218 8.99 -4.17 -20.81
CA VAL A 218 9.30 -3.00 -21.65
C VAL A 218 10.79 -2.98 -22.00
N LYS A 219 11.67 -3.21 -21.02
CA LYS A 219 13.12 -3.36 -21.25
C LYS A 219 13.41 -4.44 -22.31
N VAL A 220 12.81 -5.63 -22.17
CA VAL A 220 13.02 -6.76 -23.09
C VAL A 220 12.58 -6.41 -24.52
N THR A 221 11.39 -5.82 -24.67
CA THR A 221 10.79 -5.54 -25.98
C THR A 221 11.36 -4.29 -26.67
N GLN A 222 12.05 -3.42 -25.93
CA GLN A 222 12.82 -2.31 -26.49
C GLN A 222 14.29 -2.66 -26.72
N GLY A 223 14.78 -3.79 -26.19
CA GLY A 223 16.18 -4.20 -26.37
C GLY A 223 17.19 -3.30 -25.65
N VAL A 224 16.77 -2.64 -24.56
CA VAL A 224 17.63 -1.73 -23.77
C VAL A 224 18.29 -2.44 -22.59
N GLU A 225 19.41 -1.90 -22.10
CA GLU A 225 20.28 -2.56 -21.12
C GLU A 225 19.68 -2.58 -19.72
N ASN A 226 18.87 -1.58 -19.36
CA ASN A 226 18.25 -1.44 -18.05
C ASN A 226 16.87 -0.78 -18.13
N VAL A 227 16.06 -0.93 -17.08
CA VAL A 227 14.67 -0.43 -17.07
C VAL A 227 14.57 1.09 -17.20
N PHE A 228 15.61 1.83 -16.81
CA PHE A 228 15.63 3.30 -16.85
C PHE A 228 15.94 3.87 -18.24
N GLN A 229 16.32 3.03 -19.20
CA GLN A 229 16.47 3.40 -20.60
C GLN A 229 15.19 3.21 -21.41
N THR A 230 14.11 2.75 -20.78
CA THR A 230 12.82 2.56 -21.44
C THR A 230 12.09 3.89 -21.64
N ASP A 231 11.08 3.92 -22.50
CA ASP A 231 10.23 5.09 -22.74
C ASP A 231 9.50 5.58 -21.46
N ILE A 232 9.39 4.69 -20.46
CA ILE A 232 8.85 4.99 -19.14
C ILE A 232 9.72 6.00 -18.37
N PHE A 233 11.02 6.04 -18.63
CA PHE A 233 11.97 6.85 -17.87
C PHE A 233 12.80 7.80 -18.73
N GLU A 234 12.88 7.57 -20.05
CA GLU A 234 13.80 8.30 -20.94
C GLU A 234 13.70 9.81 -20.78
N LEU A 235 12.50 10.39 -20.77
CA LEU A 235 12.34 11.85 -20.69
C LEU A 235 12.74 12.41 -19.31
N ILE A 236 12.40 11.74 -18.21
CA ILE A 236 12.81 12.19 -16.87
C ILE A 236 14.32 12.04 -16.67
N ILE A 237 14.93 10.95 -17.16
CA ILE A 237 16.37 10.73 -17.13
C ILE A 237 17.10 11.82 -17.93
N LYS A 238 16.63 12.09 -19.16
CA LYS A 238 17.18 13.16 -20.01
C LYS A 238 17.12 14.50 -19.28
N LYS A 239 15.97 14.84 -18.69
CA LYS A 239 15.79 16.11 -17.97
C LYS A 239 16.69 16.23 -16.73
N ILE A 240 16.88 15.15 -15.98
CA ILE A 240 17.81 15.13 -14.84
C ILE A 240 19.24 15.35 -15.33
N ASN A 241 19.67 14.69 -16.41
CA ASN A 241 21.01 14.86 -16.98
C ASN A 241 21.25 16.28 -17.53
N GLU A 242 20.23 16.92 -18.11
CA GLU A 242 20.30 18.32 -18.55
C GLU A 242 20.50 19.29 -17.37
N ILE A 243 19.81 19.02 -16.25
CA ILE A 243 19.83 19.88 -15.05
C ILE A 243 21.10 19.64 -14.22
N ALA A 244 21.55 18.40 -14.11
CA ALA A 244 22.63 17.98 -13.23
C ALA A 244 23.58 17.01 -13.97
N PRO A 245 24.36 17.51 -14.95
CA PRO A 245 25.18 16.69 -15.84
C PRO A 245 26.36 15.99 -15.14
N HIS A 246 26.69 16.39 -13.92
CA HIS A 246 27.76 15.82 -13.10
C HIS A 246 27.33 14.61 -12.26
N LEU A 247 26.03 14.28 -12.22
CA LEU A 247 25.54 13.08 -11.54
C LEU A 247 26.04 11.82 -12.25
N LYS A 248 26.35 10.77 -11.47
CA LYS A 248 26.60 9.46 -12.06
C LYS A 248 25.26 8.77 -12.34
N ASP A 249 25.27 7.80 -13.26
CA ASP A 249 24.06 7.09 -13.70
C ASP A 249 23.22 6.53 -12.55
N ARG A 250 23.88 6.02 -11.50
CA ARG A 250 23.19 5.47 -10.33
C ARG A 250 22.32 6.55 -9.65
N GLU A 251 22.87 7.73 -9.41
CA GLU A 251 22.14 8.83 -8.78
C GLU A 251 20.99 9.33 -9.65
N VAL A 252 21.21 9.42 -10.97
CA VAL A 252 20.18 9.79 -11.94
C VAL A 252 18.99 8.82 -11.89
N ARG A 253 19.28 7.52 -11.85
CA ARG A 253 18.26 6.46 -11.71
C ARG A 253 17.51 6.55 -10.37
N VAL A 254 18.22 6.81 -9.27
CA VAL A 254 17.59 7.01 -7.95
C VAL A 254 16.63 8.20 -7.96
N PHE A 255 17.02 9.33 -8.57
CA PHE A 255 16.12 10.48 -8.71
C PHE A 255 14.87 10.12 -9.51
N ALA A 256 15.03 9.50 -10.68
CA ALA A 256 13.92 9.16 -11.55
C ALA A 256 12.91 8.21 -10.87
N ASP A 257 13.40 7.16 -10.19
CA ASP A 257 12.54 6.23 -9.45
C ASP A 257 11.85 6.91 -8.26
N HIS A 258 12.61 7.55 -7.37
CA HIS A 258 12.05 8.05 -6.11
C HIS A 258 11.08 9.21 -6.33
N LEU A 259 11.30 10.06 -7.32
CA LEU A 259 10.36 11.11 -7.70
C LEU A 259 9.06 10.50 -8.22
N ARG A 260 9.14 9.54 -9.15
CA ARG A 260 7.97 8.79 -9.66
C ARG A 260 7.18 8.13 -8.51
N ALA A 261 7.89 7.41 -7.64
CA ALA A 261 7.30 6.69 -6.53
C ALA A 261 6.63 7.62 -5.51
N ALA A 262 7.26 8.74 -5.17
CA ALA A 262 6.69 9.74 -4.28
C ALA A 262 5.43 10.40 -4.88
N ILE A 263 5.42 10.66 -6.19
CA ILE A 263 4.25 11.21 -6.89
C ILE A 263 3.07 10.25 -6.79
N PHE A 264 3.28 8.97 -7.09
CA PHE A 264 2.21 7.97 -7.02
C PHE A 264 1.68 7.76 -5.61
N LEU A 265 2.54 7.68 -4.58
CA LEU A 265 2.09 7.61 -3.19
C LEU A 265 1.25 8.83 -2.80
N THR A 266 1.69 10.03 -3.20
CA THR A 266 0.98 11.27 -2.87
C THR A 266 -0.36 11.36 -3.60
N ALA A 267 -0.39 10.92 -4.86
CA ALA A 267 -1.61 10.85 -5.68
C ALA A 267 -2.65 9.89 -5.07
N ASP A 268 -2.20 8.79 -4.47
CA ASP A 268 -3.02 7.85 -3.70
C ASP A 268 -3.32 8.33 -2.26
N GLY A 269 -3.11 9.61 -1.97
CA GLY A 269 -3.55 10.26 -0.73
C GLY A 269 -2.56 10.18 0.44
N VAL A 270 -1.39 9.55 0.26
CA VAL A 270 -0.37 9.50 1.32
C VAL A 270 0.17 10.91 1.60
N ARG A 271 0.46 11.18 2.87
CA ARG A 271 1.06 12.43 3.34
C ARG A 271 2.31 12.17 4.19
N PRO A 272 3.37 13.00 4.06
CA PRO A 272 4.60 12.82 4.83
C PRO A 272 4.36 12.80 6.35
N SER A 273 4.77 11.73 7.02
CA SER A 273 4.58 11.51 8.46
C SER A 273 5.79 10.79 9.08
N ASN A 274 5.79 10.59 10.40
CA ASN A 274 6.83 9.81 11.10
C ASN A 274 6.53 8.30 11.14
N LYS A 275 5.43 7.84 10.54
CA LYS A 275 4.95 6.45 10.67
C LYS A 275 4.42 5.92 9.35
N GLU A 276 4.47 4.59 9.19
CA GLU A 276 3.73 3.87 8.16
C GLU A 276 4.02 4.39 6.73
N ALA A 277 3.05 4.38 5.82
CA ALA A 277 3.23 4.84 4.44
C ALA A 277 3.71 6.30 4.37
N GLY A 278 3.28 7.14 5.33
CA GLY A 278 3.73 8.53 5.43
C GLY A 278 5.22 8.66 5.75
N TYR A 279 5.79 7.71 6.51
CA TYR A 279 7.24 7.65 6.73
C TYR A 279 7.98 7.28 5.44
N ILE A 280 7.47 6.33 4.67
CA ILE A 280 8.07 5.92 3.39
C ILE A 280 8.07 7.10 2.41
N LEU A 281 6.93 7.78 2.23
CA LEU A 281 6.85 8.97 1.39
C LEU A 281 7.86 10.02 1.86
N ARG A 282 7.87 10.34 3.15
CA ARG A 282 8.85 11.28 3.72
C ARG A 282 10.29 10.87 3.44
N ARG A 283 10.64 9.60 3.59
CA ARG A 283 11.99 9.07 3.33
C ARG A 283 12.41 9.30 1.88
N LEU A 284 11.53 8.99 0.91
CA LEU A 284 11.82 9.22 -0.51
C LEU A 284 12.02 10.72 -0.83
N LEU A 285 11.12 11.57 -0.33
CA LEU A 285 11.19 13.02 -0.52
C LEU A 285 12.47 13.61 0.09
N ARG A 286 12.80 13.24 1.31
CA ARG A 286 14.01 13.74 1.96
C ARG A 286 15.27 13.22 1.30
N ARG A 287 15.29 11.98 0.82
CA ARG A 287 16.45 11.44 0.09
C ARG A 287 16.71 12.21 -1.19
N THR A 288 15.67 12.49 -1.97
CA THR A 288 15.80 13.30 -3.20
C THR A 288 16.24 14.73 -2.90
N LEU A 289 15.61 15.40 -1.94
CA LEU A 289 16.01 16.75 -1.51
C LEU A 289 17.44 16.80 -0.97
N ALA A 290 17.86 15.80 -0.20
CA ALA A 290 19.20 15.76 0.35
C ALA A 290 20.26 15.52 -0.73
N TYR A 291 19.94 14.75 -1.77
CA TYR A 291 20.81 14.61 -2.94
C TYR A 291 20.88 15.90 -3.75
N GLN A 292 19.78 16.66 -3.87
CA GLN A 292 19.83 17.99 -4.48
C GLN A 292 20.78 18.91 -3.73
N ILE A 293 20.79 18.88 -2.39
CA ILE A 293 21.75 19.67 -1.59
C ILE A 293 23.17 19.16 -1.81
N LYS A 294 23.40 17.84 -1.72
CA LYS A 294 24.73 17.22 -1.88
C LYS A 294 25.38 17.56 -3.23
N TYR A 295 24.59 17.57 -4.29
CA TYR A 295 25.07 17.78 -5.66
C TYR A 295 24.80 19.19 -6.18
N ASP A 296 24.43 20.13 -5.30
CA ASP A 296 24.20 21.55 -5.63
C ASP A 296 23.18 21.77 -6.77
N ILE A 297 22.08 21.02 -6.75
CA ILE A 297 21.02 21.07 -7.75
C ILE A 297 19.93 22.06 -7.30
N HIS A 298 19.92 23.25 -7.89
CA HIS A 298 18.93 24.29 -7.56
C HIS A 298 17.60 24.19 -8.31
N ALA A 299 17.56 23.47 -9.43
CA ALA A 299 16.36 23.35 -10.24
C ALA A 299 15.24 22.56 -9.53
N ASP A 300 13.99 22.86 -9.88
CA ASP A 300 12.84 22.14 -9.38
C ASP A 300 12.60 20.83 -10.14
N LEU A 301 13.41 19.81 -9.81
CA LEU A 301 13.29 18.46 -10.35
C LEU A 301 11.92 17.84 -10.09
N PHE A 302 11.26 18.23 -9.00
CA PHE A 302 9.97 17.67 -8.64
C PHE A 302 8.86 18.12 -9.60
N SER A 303 8.77 19.42 -9.88
CA SER A 303 7.78 19.94 -10.84
C SER A 303 7.96 19.35 -12.24
N GLU A 304 9.21 19.17 -12.68
CA GLU A 304 9.54 18.52 -13.96
C GLU A 304 9.11 17.04 -13.97
N ALA A 305 9.41 16.30 -12.90
CA ALA A 305 8.96 14.91 -12.76
C ALA A 305 7.44 14.82 -12.74
N LEU A 306 6.74 15.70 -12.02
CA LEU A 306 5.28 15.71 -11.94
C LEU A 306 4.64 15.95 -13.31
N LYS A 307 5.20 16.85 -14.12
CA LYS A 307 4.75 17.08 -15.50
C LYS A 307 4.89 15.81 -16.33
N PHE A 308 6.07 15.18 -16.31
CA PHE A 308 6.31 13.94 -17.04
C PHE A 308 5.37 12.81 -16.60
N ILE A 309 5.23 12.59 -15.29
CA ILE A 309 4.36 11.54 -14.76
C ILE A 309 2.90 11.81 -15.12
N LYS A 310 2.42 13.05 -15.01
CA LYS A 310 1.07 13.43 -15.44
C LYS A 310 0.84 13.10 -16.92
N ASP A 311 1.79 13.43 -17.78
CA ASP A 311 1.63 13.25 -19.23
C ASP A 311 1.72 11.76 -19.62
N LYS A 312 2.70 11.01 -19.07
CA LYS A 312 2.94 9.60 -19.38
C LYS A 312 1.92 8.66 -18.74
N PHE A 313 1.47 8.96 -17.53
CA PHE A 313 0.63 8.05 -16.73
C PHE A 313 -0.81 8.56 -16.53
N GLY A 314 -1.06 9.86 -16.68
CA GLY A 314 -2.39 10.45 -16.49
C GLY A 314 -3.52 9.91 -17.39
N PRO A 315 -3.25 9.39 -18.62
CA PRO A 315 -4.27 8.69 -19.38
C PRO A 315 -4.79 7.41 -18.70
N PHE A 316 -3.97 6.76 -17.87
CA PHE A 316 -4.29 5.48 -17.24
C PHE A 316 -4.59 5.62 -15.74
N TYR A 317 -3.96 6.58 -15.06
CA TYR A 317 -4.10 6.85 -13.62
C TYR A 317 -4.55 8.30 -13.41
N LEU A 318 -5.83 8.53 -13.14
CA LEU A 318 -6.38 9.89 -13.07
C LEU A 318 -5.92 10.65 -11.83
N GLU A 319 -5.58 9.95 -10.77
CA GLU A 319 -5.08 10.50 -9.51
C GLU A 319 -3.79 11.32 -9.69
N VAL A 320 -2.91 10.94 -10.65
CA VAL A 320 -1.68 11.71 -10.91
C VAL A 320 -1.95 13.05 -11.61
N LYS A 321 -3.17 13.28 -12.11
CA LYS A 321 -3.58 14.57 -12.69
C LYS A 321 -3.89 15.64 -11.63
N LYS A 322 -3.95 15.28 -10.34
CA LYS A 322 -4.14 16.21 -9.22
C LYS A 322 -2.86 16.99 -8.91
N THR A 323 -2.25 17.60 -9.91
CA THR A 323 -0.90 18.16 -9.83
C THR A 323 -0.75 19.26 -8.79
N GLN A 324 -1.79 20.06 -8.56
CA GLN A 324 -1.77 21.10 -7.54
C GLN A 324 -1.66 20.49 -6.12
N GLU A 325 -2.55 19.55 -5.79
CA GLU A 325 -2.56 18.88 -4.47
C GLU A 325 -1.24 18.15 -4.22
N ILE A 326 -0.74 17.45 -5.24
CA ILE A 326 0.56 16.79 -5.17
C ILE A 326 1.65 17.85 -4.93
N GLY A 327 1.70 18.92 -5.73
CA GLY A 327 2.70 20.00 -5.56
C GLY A 327 2.72 20.63 -4.17
N GLU A 328 1.55 20.90 -3.59
CA GLU A 328 1.43 21.45 -2.23
C GLU A 328 2.02 20.54 -1.16
N VAL A 329 1.88 19.21 -1.30
CA VAL A 329 2.47 18.24 -0.37
C VAL A 329 3.99 18.26 -0.42
N PHE A 330 4.56 18.31 -1.63
CA PHE A 330 6.00 18.32 -1.83
C PHE A 330 6.62 19.61 -1.33
N GLU A 331 6.03 20.76 -1.69
CA GLU A 331 6.49 22.07 -1.21
C GLU A 331 6.39 22.17 0.32
N GLY A 332 5.31 21.62 0.90
CA GLY A 332 5.15 21.51 2.35
C GLY A 332 6.25 20.69 3.03
N GLU A 333 6.66 19.56 2.46
CA GLU A 333 7.77 18.76 3.01
C GLU A 333 9.13 19.38 2.76
N LYS A 334 9.37 19.98 1.58
CA LYS A 334 10.60 20.71 1.26
C LYS A 334 10.88 21.81 2.30
N ASN A 335 9.88 22.64 2.59
CA ASN A 335 9.99 23.70 3.60
C ASN A 335 10.28 23.16 5.01
N LYS A 336 9.68 22.03 5.40
CA LYS A 336 9.96 21.37 6.68
C LYS A 336 11.37 20.78 6.71
N PHE A 337 11.79 20.18 5.60
CA PHE A 337 13.09 19.54 5.50
C PHE A 337 14.24 20.54 5.51
N GLN A 338 14.10 21.68 4.84
CA GLN A 338 15.08 22.78 4.92
C GLN A 338 15.32 23.23 6.37
N LYS A 339 14.24 23.37 7.16
CA LYS A 339 14.35 23.67 8.60
C LYS A 339 15.03 22.53 9.37
N ALA A 340 14.69 21.28 9.06
CA ALA A 340 15.28 20.11 9.70
C ALA A 340 16.78 19.99 9.41
N ILE A 341 17.21 20.23 8.17
CA ILE A 341 18.62 20.24 7.77
C ILE A 341 19.37 21.37 8.46
N ALA A 342 18.82 22.59 8.50
CA ALA A 342 19.45 23.69 9.22
C ALA A 342 19.69 23.34 10.71
N ALA A 343 18.70 22.73 11.37
CA ALA A 343 18.85 22.22 12.73
C ALA A 343 19.89 21.09 12.82
N GLY A 344 19.86 20.14 11.88
CA GLY A 344 20.82 19.04 11.82
C GLY A 344 22.26 19.52 11.65
N LEU A 345 22.49 20.53 10.78
CA LEU A 345 23.81 21.13 10.58
C LEU A 345 24.29 21.86 11.84
N PHE A 346 23.38 22.50 12.58
CA PHE A 346 23.69 23.09 13.87
C PHE A 346 24.07 22.02 14.90
N GLU A 347 23.33 20.93 14.98
CA GLU A 347 23.66 19.78 15.85
C GLU A 347 24.97 19.10 15.45
N LEU A 348 25.24 18.98 14.15
CA LEU A 348 26.49 18.43 13.61
C LEU A 348 27.69 19.26 14.07
N LYS A 349 27.59 20.60 14.04
CA LYS A 349 28.67 21.51 14.43
C LYS A 349 29.00 21.49 15.93
N LYS A 350 28.09 21.01 16.78
CA LYS A 350 28.31 20.90 18.24
C LYS A 350 29.16 19.67 18.64
N ARG A 351 29.44 18.78 17.69
CA ARG A 351 30.05 17.47 17.98
C ARG A 351 31.53 17.49 17.64
N ASP A 352 32.37 17.37 18.66
CA ASP A 352 33.83 17.26 18.50
C ASP A 352 34.26 15.90 17.94
N LYS A 353 33.44 14.86 18.15
CA LYS A 353 33.61 13.52 17.58
C LYS A 353 32.25 12.96 17.16
N ILE A 354 32.21 12.33 16.00
CA ILE A 354 30.99 11.75 15.41
C ILE A 354 31.19 10.24 15.27
N SER A 355 30.44 9.48 16.07
CA SER A 355 30.36 8.02 15.95
C SER A 355 29.39 7.60 14.83
N ALA A 356 29.40 6.32 14.48
CA ALA A 356 28.40 5.75 13.57
C ALA A 356 26.96 5.93 14.08
N GLN A 357 26.77 5.86 15.40
CA GLN A 357 25.48 6.08 16.06
C GLN A 357 25.03 7.54 15.97
N ASP A 358 25.97 8.48 16.10
CA ASP A 358 25.68 9.91 15.93
C ASP A 358 25.34 10.24 14.48
N ALA A 359 26.09 9.67 13.53
CA ALA A 359 25.81 9.82 12.11
C ALA A 359 24.43 9.21 11.75
N PHE A 360 24.11 8.04 12.30
CA PHE A 360 22.80 7.44 12.14
C PHE A 360 21.69 8.28 12.78
N TYR A 361 21.89 8.83 13.98
CA TYR A 361 20.95 9.74 14.62
C TYR A 361 20.69 11.01 13.78
N LEU A 362 21.75 11.61 13.22
CA LEU A 362 21.64 12.79 12.36
C LEU A 362 20.89 12.48 11.06
N TYR A 363 21.14 11.31 10.50
CA TYR A 363 20.42 10.78 9.34
C TYR A 363 18.94 10.51 9.65
N GLU A 364 18.63 9.76 10.70
CA GLU A 364 17.26 9.37 11.05
C GLU A 364 16.42 10.59 11.48
N THR A 365 16.99 11.47 12.30
CA THR A 365 16.26 12.58 12.93
C THR A 365 16.12 13.79 12.01
N PHE A 366 17.22 14.19 11.38
CA PHE A 366 17.29 15.43 10.58
C PHE A 366 17.32 15.16 9.08
N GLY A 367 17.52 13.90 8.66
CA GLY A 367 17.63 13.51 7.25
C GLY A 367 18.94 13.95 6.60
N LEU A 368 20.00 14.16 7.39
CA LEU A 368 21.34 14.49 6.87
C LEU A 368 21.99 13.24 6.25
N PRO A 369 22.35 13.24 4.95
CA PRO A 369 23.09 12.14 4.34
C PRO A 369 24.44 11.92 5.01
N PHE A 370 24.92 10.67 5.01
CA PHE A 370 26.23 10.31 5.55
C PHE A 370 27.37 11.15 4.95
N GLU A 371 27.32 11.40 3.65
CA GLU A 371 28.34 12.17 2.93
C GLU A 371 28.31 13.64 3.33
N LEU A 372 27.12 14.21 3.52
CA LEU A 372 26.97 15.59 4.00
C LEU A 372 27.45 15.73 5.45
N ILE A 373 27.23 14.70 6.28
CA ILE A 373 27.80 14.60 7.63
C ILE A 373 29.32 14.55 7.55
N LYS A 374 29.88 13.75 6.65
CA LYS A 374 31.34 13.64 6.43
C LYS A 374 31.97 14.95 5.98
N GLU A 375 31.30 15.68 5.10
CA GLU A 375 31.83 16.89 4.48
C GLU A 375 31.68 18.13 5.37
N LEU A 376 30.54 18.26 6.07
CA LEU A 376 30.21 19.47 6.84
C LEU A 376 30.51 19.37 8.34
N ALA A 377 31.02 18.23 8.80
CA ALA A 377 31.45 18.06 10.18
C ALA A 377 32.65 18.97 10.53
N PRO A 378 32.82 19.35 11.82
CA PRO A 378 34.02 20.03 12.27
C PRO A 378 35.31 19.25 11.89
N PRO A 379 36.42 19.95 11.61
CA PRO A 379 37.68 19.31 11.25
C PRO A 379 38.10 18.24 12.27
N GLY A 380 38.37 17.03 11.80
CA GLY A 380 38.78 15.90 12.65
C GLY A 380 37.64 15.13 13.32
N ALA A 381 36.40 15.65 13.36
CA ALA A 381 35.27 15.02 14.06
C ALA A 381 34.83 13.68 13.44
N VAL A 382 35.09 13.48 12.14
CA VAL A 382 34.71 12.28 11.37
C VAL A 382 35.89 11.37 11.04
N LYS A 383 37.01 11.51 11.75
CA LYS A 383 38.25 10.76 11.47
C LYS A 383 38.05 9.24 11.56
N ASP A 384 37.29 8.78 12.54
CA ASP A 384 37.03 7.36 12.79
C ASP A 384 35.69 6.87 12.20
N LEU A 385 34.96 7.75 11.50
CA LEU A 385 33.64 7.43 10.98
C LEU A 385 33.77 6.69 9.64
N GLU A 386 33.48 5.40 9.59
CA GLU A 386 33.47 4.66 8.33
C GLU A 386 32.05 4.36 7.85
N TYR A 387 31.85 4.33 6.52
CA TYR A 387 30.54 4.02 5.93
C TYR A 387 30.04 2.64 6.36
N LYS A 388 30.93 1.65 6.45
CA LYS A 388 30.61 0.28 6.89
C LYS A 388 29.98 0.24 8.29
N ASP A 389 30.38 1.15 9.18
CA ASP A 389 29.90 1.15 10.56
C ASP A 389 28.58 1.92 10.68
N PHE A 390 28.40 2.97 9.90
CA PHE A 390 27.08 3.59 9.69
C PHE A 390 26.07 2.59 9.11
N GLU A 391 26.48 1.81 8.11
CA GLU A 391 25.64 0.80 7.47
C GLU A 391 25.19 -0.29 8.45
N LYS A 392 26.03 -0.68 9.42
CA LYS A 392 25.64 -1.61 10.49
C LYS A 392 24.55 -1.05 11.39
N GLU A 393 24.67 0.19 11.85
CA GLU A 393 23.62 0.83 12.66
C GLU A 393 22.31 0.98 11.86
N PHE A 394 22.42 1.31 10.57
CA PHE A 394 21.29 1.36 9.66
C PHE A 394 20.60 0.00 9.52
N LYS A 395 21.36 -1.08 9.25
CA LYS A 395 20.84 -2.46 9.14
C LYS A 395 20.17 -2.92 10.44
N LYS A 396 20.77 -2.62 11.60
CA LYS A 396 20.19 -2.92 12.91
C LYS A 396 18.82 -2.25 13.08
N HIS A 397 18.68 -0.98 12.68
CA HIS A 397 17.39 -0.30 12.72
C HIS A 397 16.38 -0.88 11.71
N GLN A 398 16.85 -1.30 10.53
CA GLN A 398 16.02 -1.97 9.52
C GLN A 398 15.47 -3.31 10.02
N GLU A 399 16.28 -4.10 10.71
CA GLU A 399 15.86 -5.36 11.35
C GLU A 399 14.82 -5.12 12.45
N ILE A 400 15.02 -4.09 13.30
CA ILE A 400 14.04 -3.69 14.32
C ILE A 400 12.71 -3.28 13.66
N SER A 401 12.78 -2.52 12.57
CA SER A 401 11.61 -2.08 11.80
C SER A 401 10.88 -3.26 11.14
N ARG A 402 11.63 -4.23 10.59
CA ARG A 402 11.10 -5.49 10.02
C ARG A 402 10.41 -6.33 11.08
N ALA A 403 11.06 -6.58 12.22
CA ALA A 403 10.47 -7.31 13.34
C ALA A 403 9.22 -6.62 13.91
N GLY A 404 9.21 -5.27 13.91
CA GLY A 404 8.04 -4.47 14.27
C GLY A 404 6.87 -4.66 13.28
N ALA A 405 7.16 -4.74 11.98
CA ALA A 405 6.15 -5.04 10.95
C ALA A 405 5.59 -6.46 11.09
N GLU A 406 6.44 -7.47 11.30
CA GLU A 406 6.01 -8.86 11.54
C GLU A 406 5.13 -8.98 12.78
N LYS A 407 5.47 -8.31 13.89
CA LYS A 407 4.62 -8.26 15.10
C LYS A 407 3.29 -7.56 14.87
N LYS A 408 3.26 -6.52 14.02
CA LYS A 408 2.04 -5.74 13.73
C LYS A 408 1.07 -6.51 12.83
N PHE A 409 1.61 -7.25 11.86
CA PHE A 409 0.82 -7.88 10.79
C PHE A 409 0.67 -9.41 10.96
N GLY A 410 1.50 -10.05 11.78
CA GLY A 410 1.51 -11.50 12.00
C GLY A 410 0.69 -12.02 13.18
N GLY A 411 -0.40 -11.33 13.54
CA GLY A 411 -1.21 -11.67 14.71
C GLY A 411 -2.01 -12.98 14.54
N HIS A 412 -1.46 -14.08 15.06
CA HIS A 412 -2.13 -15.37 15.21
C HIS A 412 -3.55 -15.27 15.80
N GLY A 413 -4.49 -16.00 15.19
CA GLY A 413 -5.73 -16.46 15.82
C GLY A 413 -6.84 -15.43 16.00
N LEU A 414 -7.14 -14.59 14.99
CA LEU A 414 -8.26 -13.65 15.05
C LEU A 414 -9.61 -14.33 14.73
N LEU A 415 -10.58 -14.29 15.64
CA LEU A 415 -11.98 -14.72 15.47
C LEU A 415 -12.80 -13.71 14.63
N PHE A 416 -12.37 -12.44 14.58
CA PHE A 416 -13.02 -11.38 13.79
C PHE A 416 -11.99 -10.33 13.31
N ASN A 417 -11.97 -10.04 12.01
CA ASN A 417 -11.09 -9.04 11.40
C ASN A 417 -11.78 -8.32 10.22
N THR A 418 -12.10 -7.03 10.38
CA THR A 418 -12.71 -6.18 9.33
C THR A 418 -11.78 -5.06 8.85
N GLY A 419 -10.48 -5.14 9.15
CA GLY A 419 -9.57 -4.01 8.98
C GLY A 419 -9.60 -3.05 10.16
N GLU A 420 -10.79 -2.55 10.51
CA GLU A 420 -10.99 -1.62 11.64
C GLU A 420 -11.07 -2.34 13.00
N LEU A 421 -11.62 -3.55 13.06
CA LEU A 421 -11.87 -4.31 14.30
C LEU A 421 -11.08 -5.62 14.29
N LYS A 422 -10.35 -5.91 15.38
CA LYS A 422 -9.55 -7.15 15.54
C LYS A 422 -9.82 -7.83 16.88
N ALA A 423 -10.35 -9.05 16.86
CA ALA A 423 -10.59 -9.88 18.04
C ALA A 423 -10.15 -11.33 17.81
N LYS A 424 -9.57 -11.99 18.82
CA LYS A 424 -9.06 -13.38 18.80
C LYS A 424 -9.98 -14.42 19.41
N ASP A 425 -10.91 -14.00 20.26
CA ASP A 425 -11.91 -14.85 20.89
C ASP A 425 -13.21 -14.06 21.14
N GLU A 426 -14.24 -14.71 21.70
CA GLU A 426 -15.51 -14.06 22.03
C GLU A 426 -15.38 -12.98 23.11
N GLU A 427 -14.41 -13.09 24.02
CA GLU A 427 -14.16 -12.10 25.07
C GLU A 427 -13.51 -10.84 24.49
N GLU A 428 -12.56 -11.00 23.58
CA GLU A 428 -11.97 -9.92 22.79
C GLU A 428 -13.03 -9.26 21.90
N LEU A 429 -13.94 -10.04 21.30
CA LEU A 429 -15.02 -9.51 20.47
C LEU A 429 -15.96 -8.60 21.27
N LYS A 430 -16.29 -8.95 22.52
CA LYS A 430 -17.09 -8.09 23.41
C LYS A 430 -16.37 -6.77 23.69
N LYS A 431 -15.07 -6.78 23.98
CA LYS A 431 -14.28 -5.56 24.24
C LYS A 431 -14.20 -4.66 23.02
N VAL A 432 -13.94 -5.26 21.86
CA VAL A 432 -13.84 -4.57 20.57
C VAL A 432 -15.19 -3.97 20.16
N THR A 433 -16.30 -4.68 20.39
CA THR A 433 -17.67 -4.21 20.14
C THR A 433 -18.04 -3.00 21.01
N ARG A 434 -17.61 -2.98 22.29
CA ARG A 434 -17.74 -1.82 23.18
C ARG A 434 -16.98 -0.61 22.64
N LEU A 435 -15.72 -0.82 22.25
CA LEU A 435 -14.88 0.23 21.69
C LEU A 435 -15.39 0.76 20.36
N HIS A 436 -15.98 -0.10 19.52
CA HIS A 436 -16.58 0.31 18.26
C HIS A 436 -17.73 1.27 18.46
N THR A 437 -18.67 0.93 19.33
CA THR A 437 -19.80 1.83 19.64
C THR A 437 -19.30 3.12 20.32
N ALA A 438 -18.27 3.04 21.17
CA ALA A 438 -17.64 4.22 21.76
C ALA A 438 -16.98 5.15 20.72
N THR A 439 -16.41 4.59 19.64
CA THR A 439 -15.83 5.38 18.53
C THR A 439 -16.90 6.22 17.82
N HIS A 440 -18.09 5.66 17.57
CA HIS A 440 -19.22 6.39 16.98
C HIS A 440 -19.70 7.53 17.89
N LEU A 441 -19.75 7.29 19.21
CA LEU A 441 -20.06 8.32 20.19
C LEU A 441 -19.00 9.43 20.22
N LEU A 442 -17.71 9.05 20.15
CA LEU A 442 -16.61 9.99 20.10
C LEU A 442 -16.70 10.88 18.86
N GLN A 443 -16.98 10.31 17.69
CA GLN A 443 -17.13 11.07 16.45
C GLN A 443 -18.28 12.08 16.53
N ALA A 444 -19.46 11.63 16.98
CA ALA A 444 -20.60 12.51 17.18
C ALA A 444 -20.30 13.62 18.21
N ALA A 445 -19.59 13.30 19.30
CA ALA A 445 -19.17 14.27 20.30
C ALA A 445 -18.19 15.31 19.73
N LEU A 446 -17.17 14.88 18.99
CA LEU A 446 -16.21 15.77 18.35
C LEU A 446 -16.89 16.71 17.36
N ARG A 447 -17.83 16.21 16.54
CA ARG A 447 -18.59 17.05 15.60
C ARG A 447 -19.48 18.07 16.32
N LYS A 448 -20.06 17.73 17.47
CA LYS A 448 -20.85 18.67 18.28
C LYS A 448 -20.00 19.76 18.92
N ILE A 449 -18.77 19.44 19.32
CA ILE A 449 -17.88 20.36 20.05
C ILE A 449 -17.06 21.23 19.10
N LEU A 450 -16.51 20.63 18.05
CA LEU A 450 -15.55 21.27 17.17
C LEU A 450 -16.20 21.79 15.88
N GLY A 451 -17.30 21.19 15.43
CA GLY A 451 -18.03 21.59 14.24
C GLY A 451 -18.33 20.44 13.26
N PRO A 452 -19.32 20.60 12.36
CA PRO A 452 -19.74 19.58 11.40
C PRO A 452 -18.72 19.31 10.27
N GLU A 453 -17.66 20.11 10.17
CA GLU A 453 -16.56 19.93 9.24
C GLU A 453 -15.58 18.83 9.66
N VAL A 454 -15.64 18.37 10.92
CA VAL A 454 -14.81 17.25 11.40
C VAL A 454 -15.22 15.96 10.70
N LYS A 455 -14.33 15.44 9.86
CA LYS A 455 -14.48 14.18 9.12
C LYS A 455 -13.49 13.15 9.64
N GLN A 456 -13.94 11.89 9.71
CA GLN A 456 -13.06 10.76 9.98
C GLN A 456 -12.06 10.60 8.84
N MET A 457 -10.80 10.37 9.17
CA MET A 457 -9.71 10.06 8.24
C MET A 457 -9.23 8.62 8.36
N GLY A 458 -9.51 7.98 9.49
CA GLY A 458 -9.16 6.58 9.75
C GLY A 458 -9.50 6.19 11.17
N SER A 459 -9.75 4.91 11.38
CA SER A 459 -10.04 4.32 12.68
C SER A 459 -9.25 3.01 12.81
N ASP A 460 -8.91 2.61 14.03
CA ASP A 460 -8.28 1.31 14.33
C ASP A 460 -8.65 0.93 15.76
N ILE A 461 -9.33 -0.20 15.92
CA ILE A 461 -9.85 -0.67 17.20
C ILE A 461 -9.19 -1.99 17.54
N THR A 462 -8.51 -2.00 18.68
CA THR A 462 -7.95 -3.20 19.30
C THR A 462 -8.70 -3.50 20.59
N VAL A 463 -8.38 -4.62 21.25
CA VAL A 463 -8.98 -4.99 22.54
C VAL A 463 -8.67 -4.04 23.69
N GLU A 464 -7.64 -3.20 23.54
CA GLU A 464 -7.19 -2.27 24.58
C GLU A 464 -7.65 -0.83 24.31
N ARG A 465 -7.81 -0.45 23.04
CA ARG A 465 -8.01 0.95 22.66
C ARG A 465 -8.65 1.12 21.30
N THR A 466 -9.30 2.27 21.12
CA THR A 466 -9.63 2.85 19.82
C THR A 466 -8.61 3.94 19.48
N ARG A 467 -8.23 4.01 18.20
CA ARG A 467 -7.47 5.09 17.57
C ARG A 467 -8.38 5.73 16.54
N PHE A 468 -8.75 6.99 16.78
CA PHE A 468 -9.63 7.73 15.90
C PHE A 468 -8.89 8.94 15.29
N ASP A 469 -8.78 8.96 13.97
CA ASP A 469 -8.14 10.03 13.21
C ASP A 469 -9.19 10.89 12.53
N PHE A 470 -9.05 12.21 12.63
CA PHE A 470 -10.05 13.15 12.11
C PHE A 470 -9.42 14.44 11.59
N THR A 471 -10.13 15.10 10.67
CA THR A 471 -9.72 16.37 10.08
C THR A 471 -9.91 17.50 11.08
N PHE A 472 -8.80 18.10 11.52
CA PHE A 472 -8.82 19.32 12.33
C PHE A 472 -7.46 20.03 12.26
N SER A 473 -7.48 21.36 12.09
CA SER A 473 -6.29 22.14 11.72
C SER A 473 -5.34 22.44 12.89
N ARG A 474 -5.84 22.41 14.13
CA ARG A 474 -5.07 22.75 15.34
C ARG A 474 -5.12 21.66 16.40
N LYS A 475 -4.29 21.80 17.43
CA LYS A 475 -4.36 20.96 18.63
C LYS A 475 -5.66 21.25 19.41
N LEU A 476 -6.28 20.20 19.94
CA LEU A 476 -7.43 20.35 20.83
C LEU A 476 -6.97 20.93 22.17
N THR A 477 -7.78 21.83 22.73
CA THR A 477 -7.55 22.32 24.09
C THR A 477 -7.88 21.22 25.09
N GLN A 478 -7.31 21.32 26.30
CA GLN A 478 -7.65 20.36 27.38
C GLN A 478 -9.15 20.40 27.72
N GLU A 479 -9.78 21.57 27.60
CA GLU A 479 -11.22 21.70 27.79
C GLU A 479 -12.03 21.00 26.70
N GLU A 480 -11.62 21.08 25.43
CA GLU A 480 -12.27 20.37 24.33
C GLU A 480 -12.16 18.86 24.48
N ILE A 481 -10.99 18.37 24.86
CA ILE A 481 -10.77 16.94 25.15
C ILE A 481 -11.69 16.50 26.29
N LYS A 482 -11.72 17.27 27.39
CA LYS A 482 -12.56 16.95 28.55
C LYS A 482 -14.06 17.02 28.22
N LYS A 483 -14.48 18.00 27.43
CA LYS A 483 -15.88 18.10 26.95
C LYS A 483 -16.26 16.91 26.08
N ALA A 484 -15.38 16.45 25.19
CA ALA A 484 -15.63 15.28 24.36
C ALA A 484 -15.75 14.01 25.20
N GLU A 485 -14.82 13.79 26.13
CA GLU A 485 -14.86 12.66 27.05
C GLU A 485 -16.12 12.68 27.93
N ASN A 486 -16.46 13.83 28.51
CA ASN A 486 -17.67 13.97 29.34
C ASN A 486 -18.93 13.69 28.54
N LEU A 487 -19.05 14.25 27.33
CA LEU A 487 -20.23 14.07 26.50
C LEU A 487 -20.43 12.60 26.10
N VAL A 488 -19.36 11.87 25.77
CA VAL A 488 -19.44 10.43 25.50
C VAL A 488 -19.94 9.68 26.74
N ASN A 489 -19.36 9.97 27.92
CA ASN A 489 -19.78 9.32 29.16
C ASN A 489 -21.22 9.67 29.57
N GLU A 490 -21.66 10.92 29.37
CA GLU A 490 -23.05 11.32 29.61
C GLU A 490 -24.04 10.54 28.73
N VAL A 491 -23.68 10.30 27.46
CA VAL A 491 -24.49 9.46 26.56
C VAL A 491 -24.49 8.02 27.01
N ILE A 492 -23.34 7.50 27.45
CA ILE A 492 -23.25 6.13 28.00
C ILE A 492 -24.21 5.96 29.18
N GLN A 493 -24.21 6.90 30.13
CA GLN A 493 -25.07 6.86 31.32
C GLN A 493 -26.57 7.00 31.03
N LYS A 494 -26.96 7.43 29.82
CA LYS A 494 -28.37 7.53 29.42
C LYS A 494 -29.00 6.21 28.99
N ASP A 495 -28.22 5.13 28.91
CA ASP A 495 -28.68 3.81 28.47
C ASP A 495 -29.46 3.84 27.15
N LEU A 496 -28.92 4.55 26.16
CA LEU A 496 -29.60 4.68 24.88
C LEU A 496 -29.54 3.35 24.12
N PRO A 497 -30.63 2.93 23.48
CA PRO A 497 -30.60 1.75 22.63
C PRO A 497 -29.73 2.01 21.40
N VAL A 498 -29.05 0.95 20.95
CA VAL A 498 -28.23 0.97 19.73
C VAL A 498 -28.88 0.00 18.75
N GLY A 499 -29.26 0.52 17.59
CA GLY A 499 -29.95 -0.25 16.57
C GLY A 499 -29.45 0.07 15.18
N PHE A 500 -29.97 -0.64 14.18
CA PHE A 500 -29.78 -0.28 12.79
C PHE A 500 -31.08 -0.41 12.01
N VAL A 501 -31.18 0.36 10.92
CA VAL A 501 -32.20 0.15 9.90
C VAL A 501 -31.48 -0.10 8.58
N GLU A 502 -31.86 -1.17 7.91
CA GLU A 502 -31.36 -1.45 6.56
C GLU A 502 -32.30 -0.83 5.52
N MET A 503 -31.76 0.06 4.69
CA MET A 503 -32.55 0.81 3.70
C MET A 503 -31.73 1.07 2.42
N PRO A 504 -32.39 1.41 1.30
CA PRO A 504 -31.70 1.80 0.07
C PRO A 504 -30.71 2.94 0.30
N LEU A 505 -29.57 2.92 -0.39
CA LEU A 505 -28.49 3.90 -0.26
C LEU A 505 -28.97 5.36 -0.40
N GLU A 506 -29.86 5.61 -1.36
CA GLU A 506 -30.41 6.95 -1.61
C GLU A 506 -31.33 7.44 -0.48
N GLU A 507 -32.05 6.53 0.19
CA GLU A 507 -32.84 6.86 1.38
C GLU A 507 -31.95 7.06 2.60
N ALA A 508 -30.95 6.20 2.76
CA ALA A 508 -29.98 6.28 3.85
C ALA A 508 -29.25 7.62 3.89
N LYS A 509 -28.86 8.17 2.73
CA LYS A 509 -28.22 9.50 2.66
C LYS A 509 -29.13 10.61 3.15
N LYS A 510 -30.44 10.53 2.87
CA LYS A 510 -31.45 11.52 3.30
C LYS A 510 -31.64 11.54 4.82
N THR A 511 -31.25 10.47 5.52
CA THR A 511 -31.32 10.41 6.99
C THR A 511 -30.30 11.35 7.65
N GLY A 512 -29.31 11.85 6.92
CA GLY A 512 -28.22 12.65 7.46
C GLY A 512 -27.21 11.83 8.28
N ALA A 513 -27.20 10.50 8.13
CA ALA A 513 -26.18 9.65 8.69
C ALA A 513 -24.81 9.91 8.06
N LEU A 514 -23.77 9.86 8.88
CA LEU A 514 -22.41 10.02 8.40
C LEU A 514 -22.04 8.82 7.53
N HIS A 515 -21.42 9.12 6.41
CA HIS A 515 -20.97 8.16 5.43
C HIS A 515 -19.63 8.66 4.93
N PHE A 516 -18.64 7.77 4.91
CA PHE A 516 -17.24 8.14 4.69
C PHE A 516 -16.74 7.70 3.32
N PHE A 517 -17.54 6.91 2.60
CA PHE A 517 -17.29 6.55 1.20
C PHE A 517 -18.11 7.41 0.24
N SER A 518 -17.55 7.70 -0.94
CA SER A 518 -18.17 8.61 -1.91
C SER A 518 -19.37 7.95 -2.59
N ALA A 519 -20.43 8.73 -2.76
CA ALA A 519 -21.41 8.47 -3.80
C ALA A 519 -21.21 9.46 -4.94
N SER A 520 -20.84 8.97 -6.12
CA SER A 520 -21.13 9.71 -7.35
C SER A 520 -22.60 9.45 -7.70
N SER A 521 -23.42 10.50 -7.62
CA SER A 521 -24.81 10.51 -8.04
C SER A 521 -24.95 10.10 -9.50
N SER A 522 -25.90 9.20 -9.75
CA SER A 522 -26.38 8.78 -11.04
C SER A 522 -27.19 9.89 -11.72
N GLU A 523 -26.54 10.75 -12.51
CA GLU A 523 -27.18 11.36 -13.67
C GLU A 523 -26.17 11.33 -14.84
N GLY A 524 -26.65 10.90 -16.00
CA GLY A 524 -25.87 10.30 -17.08
C GLY A 524 -24.63 11.09 -17.51
N GLY A 525 -23.48 10.41 -17.47
CA GLY A 525 -22.22 10.91 -17.99
C GLY A 525 -21.07 10.03 -17.57
N SER A 526 -20.47 9.31 -18.53
CA SER A 526 -19.21 8.59 -18.37
C SER A 526 -18.10 9.56 -17.92
N THR A 527 -17.83 9.62 -16.63
CA THR A 527 -16.56 10.13 -16.08
C THR A 527 -16.23 9.38 -14.79
N SER A 528 -15.45 8.31 -14.94
CA SER A 528 -14.73 7.64 -13.85
C SER A 528 -13.66 8.56 -13.29
N GLY A 529 -13.68 8.85 -11.99
CA GLY A 529 -12.64 9.65 -11.32
C GLY A 529 -12.89 9.77 -9.82
N GLY A 530 -12.32 8.85 -9.04
CA GLY A 530 -12.30 8.90 -7.57
C GLY A 530 -12.56 7.54 -6.92
N GLY A 531 -11.52 6.89 -6.44
CA GLY A 531 -11.61 5.65 -5.65
C GLY A 531 -12.27 5.90 -4.29
N GLY A 532 -13.54 5.58 -4.19
CA GLY A 532 -14.26 5.37 -2.94
C GLY A 532 -15.03 4.06 -3.07
N GLU A 533 -14.98 3.21 -2.04
CA GLU A 533 -15.83 2.01 -1.97
C GLU A 533 -17.28 2.40 -2.26
N LYS A 534 -17.90 1.76 -3.26
CA LYS A 534 -19.32 1.97 -3.50
C LYS A 534 -20.07 1.21 -2.41
N TYR A 535 -20.86 1.92 -1.61
CA TYR A 535 -21.82 1.28 -0.72
C TYR A 535 -22.74 0.35 -1.55
N PRO A 536 -23.10 -0.83 -1.03
CA PRO A 536 -24.10 -1.69 -1.66
C PRO A 536 -25.45 -0.94 -1.81
N GLU A 537 -26.32 -1.42 -2.72
CA GLU A 537 -27.63 -0.80 -2.99
C GLU A 537 -28.48 -0.60 -1.72
N ARG A 538 -28.31 -1.49 -0.73
CA ARG A 538 -28.87 -1.36 0.60
C ARG A 538 -27.76 -1.26 1.64
N VAL A 539 -27.87 -0.29 2.54
CA VAL A 539 -26.91 -0.06 3.61
C VAL A 539 -27.56 -0.16 4.98
N LYS A 540 -26.77 -0.55 5.98
CA LYS A 540 -27.17 -0.48 7.38
C LYS A 540 -26.80 0.89 7.94
N VAL A 541 -27.82 1.64 8.36
CA VAL A 541 -27.64 2.88 9.11
C VAL A 541 -27.73 2.52 10.59
N TYR A 542 -26.59 2.41 11.25
CA TYR A 542 -26.53 2.25 12.69
C TYR A 542 -26.82 3.58 13.37
N TYR A 543 -27.55 3.56 14.48
CA TYR A 543 -27.89 4.73 15.25
C TYR A 543 -27.91 4.44 16.74
N VAL A 544 -27.61 5.48 17.54
CA VAL A 544 -27.64 5.43 19.01
C VAL A 544 -28.70 6.40 19.52
N GLY A 545 -29.82 5.87 20.01
CA GLY A 545 -30.99 6.65 20.46
C GLY A 545 -32.31 5.92 20.17
N HIS A 546 -33.42 6.43 20.70
CA HIS A 546 -34.73 5.77 20.59
C HIS A 546 -35.32 5.75 19.18
N SER A 547 -34.85 6.62 18.30
CA SER A 547 -35.28 6.70 16.91
C SER A 547 -34.13 7.20 16.04
N LEU A 548 -34.16 6.91 14.74
CA LEU A 548 -33.19 7.44 13.77
C LEU A 548 -33.26 8.97 13.66
N LYS A 549 -34.42 9.56 13.95
CA LYS A 549 -34.65 11.01 13.91
C LYS A 549 -33.95 11.72 15.07
N ASP A 550 -33.99 11.13 16.26
CA ASP A 550 -33.52 11.72 17.51
C ASP A 550 -32.21 11.09 18.01
N ALA A 551 -31.50 10.37 17.13
CA ALA A 551 -30.26 9.68 17.45
C ALA A 551 -29.12 10.65 17.78
N PHE A 552 -28.33 10.29 18.81
CA PHE A 552 -27.11 11.02 19.17
C PHE A 552 -26.02 10.84 18.11
N SER A 553 -25.84 9.61 17.63
CA SER A 553 -24.98 9.25 16.49
C SER A 553 -25.77 8.43 15.48
N LYS A 554 -25.46 8.59 14.19
CA LYS A 554 -25.99 7.80 13.09
C LYS A 554 -24.98 7.72 11.95
N GLU A 555 -24.60 6.51 11.57
CA GLU A 555 -23.49 6.26 10.65
C GLU A 555 -23.74 5.03 9.78
N PHE A 556 -23.21 5.02 8.56
CA PHE A 556 -23.20 3.82 7.72
C PHE A 556 -22.11 2.89 8.22
N CYS A 557 -22.51 1.74 8.76
CA CYS A 557 -21.57 0.83 9.39
C CYS A 557 -21.98 -0.64 9.23
N GLY A 558 -20.99 -1.51 9.03
CA GLY A 558 -21.18 -2.96 8.93
C GLY A 558 -20.64 -3.75 10.13
N GLY A 559 -19.98 -3.08 11.09
CA GLY A 559 -19.35 -3.74 12.23
C GLY A 559 -20.32 -4.06 13.38
N PRO A 560 -19.94 -4.98 14.30
CA PRO A 560 -20.74 -5.31 15.49
C PRO A 560 -20.85 -4.12 16.45
N HIS A 561 -22.01 -3.97 17.08
CA HIS A 561 -22.30 -2.94 18.08
C HIS A 561 -22.89 -3.55 19.34
N VAL A 562 -22.75 -2.84 20.48
CA VAL A 562 -23.45 -3.22 21.72
C VAL A 562 -24.95 -2.96 21.56
N GLY A 563 -25.81 -3.61 22.35
CA GLY A 563 -27.27 -3.39 22.27
C GLY A 563 -27.76 -2.09 22.91
N ASN A 564 -27.02 -1.55 23.88
CA ASN A 564 -27.29 -0.26 24.52
C ASN A 564 -25.98 0.40 24.97
N THR A 565 -26.00 1.70 25.23
CA THR A 565 -24.78 2.44 25.55
C THR A 565 -24.22 2.12 26.94
N LEU A 566 -25.01 1.64 27.91
CA LEU A 566 -24.50 1.28 29.24
C LEU A 566 -23.45 0.17 29.18
N VAL A 567 -23.61 -0.79 28.27
CA VAL A 567 -22.67 -1.90 28.06
C VAL A 567 -21.24 -1.42 27.71
N ILE A 568 -21.09 -0.19 27.21
CA ILE A 568 -19.79 0.39 26.90
C ILE A 568 -18.93 0.56 28.17
N GLY A 569 -19.54 0.86 29.32
CA GLY A 569 -18.85 1.17 30.58
C GLY A 569 -18.30 2.61 30.58
N LYS A 570 -17.11 2.84 31.15
CA LYS A 570 -16.51 4.18 31.23
C LYS A 570 -15.56 4.45 30.06
N PHE A 571 -15.76 5.54 29.33
CA PHE A 571 -14.89 5.97 28.24
C PHE A 571 -13.82 6.96 28.73
N LYS A 572 -12.58 6.82 28.25
CA LYS A 572 -11.49 7.76 28.57
C LYS A 572 -10.60 8.03 27.37
N ILE A 573 -10.33 9.30 27.10
CA ILE A 573 -9.32 9.74 26.15
C ILE A 573 -7.95 9.66 26.83
N ILE A 574 -7.09 8.78 26.31
CA ILE A 574 -5.74 8.54 26.82
C ILE A 574 -4.78 9.59 26.29
N LYS A 575 -4.87 9.88 24.99
CA LYS A 575 -3.91 10.77 24.31
C LYS A 575 -4.55 11.43 23.11
N GLU A 576 -4.15 12.67 22.88
CA GLU A 576 -4.41 13.42 21.66
C GLU A 576 -3.06 13.84 21.03
N GLU A 577 -2.88 13.59 19.72
CA GLU A 577 -1.64 13.91 19.00
C GLU A 577 -1.88 14.32 17.54
N ALA A 578 -0.92 15.02 16.94
CA ALA A 578 -0.95 15.36 15.52
C ALA A 578 -0.59 14.11 14.67
N VAL A 579 -1.32 13.88 13.57
CA VAL A 579 -0.97 12.87 12.56
C VAL A 579 -0.21 13.50 11.39
N GLY A 580 -0.61 14.72 11.03
CA GLY A 580 -0.07 15.51 9.92
C GLY A 580 -0.70 16.90 9.89
N ALA A 581 -0.41 17.69 8.85
CA ALA A 581 -1.08 18.98 8.66
C ALA A 581 -2.59 18.73 8.42
N GLY A 582 -3.46 19.39 9.21
CA GLY A 582 -4.91 19.23 9.09
C GLY A 582 -5.51 17.95 9.68
N ALA A 583 -4.71 17.10 10.35
CA ALA A 583 -5.15 15.80 10.87
C ALA A 583 -4.74 15.58 12.33
N ARG A 584 -5.70 15.19 13.17
CA ARG A 584 -5.53 14.89 14.60
C ARG A 584 -5.91 13.45 14.89
N ARG A 585 -5.33 12.89 15.96
CA ARG A 585 -5.58 11.53 16.43
C ARG A 585 -5.90 11.52 17.91
N ILE A 586 -7.00 10.87 18.25
CA ILE A 586 -7.34 10.51 19.62
C ILE A 586 -7.12 9.02 19.82
N ARG A 587 -6.48 8.68 20.93
CA ARG A 587 -6.47 7.31 21.47
C ARG A 587 -7.33 7.30 22.72
N ALA A 588 -8.29 6.39 22.77
CA ALA A 588 -9.19 6.23 23.89
C ALA A 588 -9.37 4.76 24.25
N ALA A 589 -9.81 4.49 25.47
CA ALA A 589 -10.15 3.17 25.94
C ALA A 589 -11.48 3.18 26.68
N VAL A 590 -12.06 1.99 26.84
CA VAL A 590 -13.24 1.76 27.67
C VAL A 590 -12.87 0.87 28.84
N PHE A 591 -13.45 1.17 29.99
CA PHE A 591 -13.28 0.42 31.23
C PHE A 591 -14.64 -0.15 31.65
N PRO A 592 -14.69 -1.32 32.29
CA PRO A 592 -15.92 -1.89 32.85
C PRO A 592 -16.74 -0.87 33.64
#